data_AF-A0A939CVJ7-F1
#
_entry.id   AF-A0A939CVJ7-F1
#
_cell.length_a   1.000
_cell.length_b   1.000
_cell.length_c   1.000
_cell.angle_alpha   90.00
_cell.angle_beta   90.00
_cell.angle_gamma   90.00
#
_symmetry.space_group_name_H-M   'P 1'
#
loop_
_entity.id
_entity.type
_entity.pdbx_description
1 polymer ?
#
loop_
_entity_poly.entity_id
_entity_poly.type
_entity_poly.pdbx_seq_one_letter_code
_entity_poly.pdbx_strand_id
1 'polypeptide(L)'
;MWLKYGVNEEGILICIEDINRGKTSLKCPYCNSSLTAKKGKVKEHHFAHNEETCRPIANRKFPTLPLYDNFNVQLSGKDLAQLKLLWQEYGAKNYPISSYLITSGLLKAGVLRKNLYLTPTEYEFSDLGKIPLGALEFRQFNDVQEPLLFKKLLKLELAFKHAEYKNAPDLAYRFTDLKLYRAQLQRILSSSLYFLEIETNIGTLYKIGVTQRPVVKRVAEVERDLLAHYRTVAIKVLGSWAHRGNIELYFKHRYQGFNYPIGSLTEYYKFNAEDTEMVLRDLQQMQSKILSQDEIDILEDNSSWEQIAV
;
A
#
# COMPACT_ATOMS: atom_id res chain seq x y z
N MET A 1 -5.76 -13.67 -1.38
CA MET A 1 -5.95 -12.24 -1.09
C MET A 1 -7.37 -12.06 -0.60
N TRP A 2 -7.60 -11.18 0.38
CA TRP A 2 -8.85 -11.15 1.12
C TRP A 2 -9.75 -9.96 0.74
N LEU A 3 -11.05 -10.06 1.01
CA LEU A 3 -12.02 -8.98 0.80
C LEU A 3 -11.85 -7.89 1.86
N LYS A 4 -11.41 -6.69 1.45
CA LYS A 4 -11.14 -5.56 2.35
C LYS A 4 -12.31 -4.58 2.49
N TYR A 5 -13.37 -4.72 1.70
CA TYR A 5 -14.54 -3.83 1.73
C TYR A 5 -15.84 -4.62 1.81
N GLY A 6 -16.78 -4.12 2.61
CA GLY A 6 -18.19 -4.51 2.59
C GLY A 6 -19.04 -3.34 2.13
N VAL A 7 -20.29 -3.59 1.78
CA VAL A 7 -21.26 -2.54 1.42
C VAL A 7 -22.32 -2.39 2.52
N ASN A 8 -22.68 -1.16 2.89
CA ASN A 8 -23.77 -0.89 3.82
C ASN A 8 -25.15 -0.87 3.10
N GLU A 9 -26.22 -0.57 3.84
CA GLU A 9 -27.59 -0.52 3.29
C GLU A 9 -27.79 0.59 2.25
N GLU A 10 -26.98 1.65 2.31
CA GLU A 10 -27.00 2.78 1.37
C GLU A 10 -26.16 2.53 0.11
N GLY A 11 -25.51 1.37 -0.01
CA GLY A 11 -24.65 1.05 -1.14
C GLY A 11 -23.21 1.61 -1.02
N ILE A 12 -22.85 2.18 0.14
CA ILE A 12 -21.53 2.76 0.41
C ILE A 12 -20.54 1.67 0.81
N LEU A 13 -19.34 1.72 0.22
CA LEU A 13 -18.24 0.81 0.53
C LEU A 13 -17.55 1.22 1.84
N ILE A 14 -17.49 0.29 2.79
CA ILE A 14 -16.84 0.44 4.09
C ILE A 14 -15.60 -0.45 4.14
N CYS A 15 -14.45 0.16 4.43
CA CYS A 15 -13.18 -0.55 4.57
C CYS A 15 -13.14 -1.34 5.88
N ILE A 16 -12.51 -2.51 5.86
CA ILE A 16 -12.31 -3.35 7.03
C ILE A 16 -11.59 -2.59 8.15
N GLU A 17 -10.67 -1.69 7.82
CA GLU A 17 -9.93 -0.93 8.83
C GLU A 17 -10.83 0.00 9.67
N ASP A 18 -11.98 0.41 9.15
CA ASP A 18 -12.86 1.40 9.80
C ASP A 18 -13.94 0.76 10.69
N ILE A 19 -14.04 -0.57 10.74
CA ILE A 19 -15.02 -1.29 11.55
C ILE A 19 -14.39 -2.14 12.65
N ASN A 20 -15.11 -2.37 13.74
CA ASN A 20 -14.69 -3.29 14.78
C ASN A 20 -14.74 -4.75 14.33
N ARG A 21 -13.97 -5.61 15.00
CA ARG A 21 -14.01 -7.06 14.79
C ARG A 21 -15.40 -7.60 15.15
N GLY A 22 -15.89 -8.58 14.39
CA GLY A 22 -17.10 -9.35 14.73
C GLY A 22 -18.16 -9.31 13.65
N LYS A 23 -19.40 -9.62 14.03
CA LYS A 23 -20.57 -9.57 13.13
C LYS A 23 -20.81 -8.13 12.68
N THR A 24 -21.21 -7.95 11.44
CA THR A 24 -21.49 -6.63 10.84
C THR A 24 -22.83 -6.66 10.11
N SER A 25 -23.43 -5.50 9.87
CA SER A 25 -24.55 -5.35 8.93
C SER A 25 -24.11 -5.32 7.47
N LEU A 26 -22.79 -5.28 7.21
CA LEU A 26 -22.24 -5.14 5.87
C LEU A 26 -22.45 -6.39 5.03
N LYS A 27 -22.62 -6.17 3.73
CA LYS A 27 -22.84 -7.20 2.73
C LYS A 27 -21.66 -7.32 1.77
N CYS A 28 -21.52 -8.49 1.15
CA CYS A 28 -20.53 -8.72 0.11
C CYS A 28 -20.88 -7.89 -1.14
N PRO A 29 -19.97 -7.07 -1.67
CA PRO A 29 -20.26 -6.23 -2.85
C PRO A 29 -20.42 -7.04 -4.15
N TYR A 30 -20.18 -8.35 -4.11
CA TYR A 30 -20.34 -9.24 -5.28
C TYR A 30 -21.59 -10.12 -5.23
N CYS A 31 -22.03 -10.55 -4.04
CA CYS A 31 -23.12 -11.54 -3.90
C CYS A 31 -24.14 -11.16 -2.83
N ASN A 32 -23.98 -10.01 -2.19
CA ASN A 32 -24.87 -9.50 -1.15
C ASN A 32 -25.01 -10.37 0.12
N SER A 33 -24.20 -11.41 0.28
CA SER A 33 -24.18 -12.25 1.50
C SER A 33 -23.62 -11.47 2.69
N SER A 34 -24.11 -11.80 3.89
CA SER A 34 -23.67 -11.17 5.15
C SER A 34 -22.19 -11.41 5.45
N LEU A 35 -21.51 -10.37 5.97
CA LEU A 35 -20.09 -10.40 6.27
C LEU A 35 -19.79 -10.32 7.78
N THR A 36 -18.70 -10.99 8.18
CA THR A 36 -18.06 -10.86 9.49
C THR A 36 -16.68 -10.22 9.32
N ALA A 37 -16.41 -9.16 10.08
CA ALA A 37 -15.10 -8.53 10.16
C ALA A 37 -14.12 -9.42 10.96
N LYS A 38 -13.13 -9.98 10.27
CA LYS A 38 -12.04 -10.77 10.86
C LYS A 38 -10.81 -9.87 10.99
N LYS A 39 -10.51 -9.47 12.22
CA LYS A 39 -9.27 -8.77 12.59
C LYS A 39 -8.47 -9.61 13.58
N GLY A 40 -7.16 -9.67 13.40
CA GLY A 40 -6.28 -10.50 14.19
C GLY A 40 -4.81 -10.26 13.84
N LYS A 41 -3.91 -10.91 14.58
CA LYS A 41 -2.45 -10.67 14.48
C LYS A 41 -1.75 -11.52 13.40
N VAL A 42 -2.43 -12.53 12.85
CA VAL A 42 -1.81 -13.55 11.98
C VAL A 42 -2.17 -13.36 10.51
N LYS A 43 -3.45 -13.11 10.23
CA LYS A 43 -3.94 -12.89 8.87
C LYS A 43 -4.27 -11.41 8.69
N GLU A 44 -4.07 -10.91 7.48
CA GLU A 44 -4.55 -9.58 7.09
C GLU A 44 -6.02 -9.41 7.48
N HIS A 45 -6.37 -8.20 7.90
CA HIS A 45 -7.75 -7.85 8.22
C HIS A 45 -8.62 -8.02 6.97
N HIS A 46 -9.73 -8.72 7.13
CA HIS A 46 -10.66 -8.95 6.03
C HIS A 46 -12.09 -9.21 6.48
N PHE A 47 -13.00 -9.10 5.53
CA PHE A 47 -14.35 -9.62 5.66
C PHE A 47 -14.41 -11.08 5.21
N ALA A 48 -15.05 -11.90 6.03
CA ALA A 48 -15.39 -13.28 5.72
C ALA A 48 -16.90 -13.41 5.50
N HIS A 49 -17.31 -14.28 4.57
CA HIS A 49 -18.71 -14.65 4.43
C HIS A 49 -19.16 -15.40 5.69
N ASN A 50 -20.41 -15.17 6.11
CA ASN A 50 -21.00 -15.96 7.19
C ASN A 50 -21.36 -17.39 6.72
N GLU A 51 -21.55 -17.53 5.41
CA GLU A 51 -21.87 -18.79 4.71
C GLU A 51 -20.73 -19.14 3.74
N GLU A 52 -21.04 -19.82 2.64
CA GLU A 52 -20.08 -20.15 1.61
C GLU A 52 -19.46 -18.91 0.97
N THR A 53 -18.15 -18.98 0.71
CA THR A 53 -17.44 -17.91 0.00
C THR A 53 -17.84 -17.90 -1.46
N CYS A 54 -18.34 -16.76 -1.94
CA CYS A 54 -18.82 -16.66 -3.31
C CYS A 54 -17.69 -16.80 -4.35
N ARG A 55 -18.06 -17.26 -5.55
CA ARG A 55 -17.12 -17.55 -6.65
C ARG A 55 -16.16 -16.40 -6.98
N PRO A 56 -16.58 -15.11 -7.03
CA PRO A 56 -15.64 -14.01 -7.30
C PRO A 56 -14.50 -13.94 -6.29
N ILE A 57 -14.80 -14.17 -5.01
CA ILE A 57 -13.82 -14.10 -3.93
C ILE A 57 -12.91 -15.34 -3.92
N ALA A 58 -13.46 -16.51 -4.24
CA ALA A 58 -12.71 -17.76 -4.26
C ALA A 58 -11.76 -17.86 -5.48
N ASN A 59 -12.20 -17.43 -6.66
CA ASN A 59 -11.57 -17.84 -7.92
C ASN A 59 -11.07 -16.68 -8.80
N ARG A 60 -11.41 -15.41 -8.50
CA ARG A 60 -10.93 -14.27 -9.30
C ARG A 60 -9.76 -13.56 -8.63
N LYS A 61 -8.95 -12.92 -9.46
CA LYS A 61 -7.92 -11.99 -8.99
C LYS A 61 -8.59 -10.67 -8.64
N PHE A 62 -8.53 -10.30 -7.37
CA PHE A 62 -9.04 -9.01 -6.90
C PHE A 62 -8.31 -7.82 -7.52
N PRO A 63 -9.01 -6.68 -7.66
CA PRO A 63 -8.42 -5.45 -8.16
C PRO A 63 -7.67 -4.71 -7.02
N THR A 64 -6.40 -5.06 -6.79
CA THR A 64 -5.54 -4.32 -5.84
C THR A 64 -4.77 -3.19 -6.47
N LEU A 65 -4.46 -2.20 -5.62
CA LEU A 65 -3.46 -1.18 -5.91
C LEU A 65 -2.09 -1.84 -6.14
N PRO A 66 -1.45 -1.61 -7.30
CA PRO A 66 -0.09 -2.08 -7.54
C PRO A 66 0.89 -1.54 -6.50
N LEU A 67 1.80 -2.40 -6.03
CA LEU A 67 2.87 -2.04 -5.09
C LEU A 67 2.38 -1.38 -3.81
N TYR A 68 1.18 -1.72 -3.31
CA TYR A 68 0.65 -1.16 -2.07
C TYR A 68 0.86 -2.11 -0.87
N ASP A 69 0.34 -3.33 -0.95
CA ASP A 69 0.46 -4.35 0.10
C ASP A 69 1.36 -5.53 -0.31
N ASN A 70 1.93 -5.50 -1.52
CA ASN A 70 2.86 -6.49 -2.01
C ASN A 70 3.97 -5.84 -2.85
N PHE A 71 5.19 -5.89 -2.31
CA PHE A 71 6.38 -5.28 -2.90
C PHE A 71 7.27 -6.27 -3.67
N ASN A 72 6.86 -7.53 -3.82
CA ASN A 72 7.67 -8.56 -4.48
C ASN A 72 7.70 -8.44 -6.01
N VAL A 73 7.04 -7.43 -6.59
CA VAL A 73 6.97 -7.16 -8.05
C VAL A 73 6.63 -8.39 -8.91
N GLN A 74 5.82 -9.30 -8.36
CA GLN A 74 5.40 -10.58 -8.97
C GLN A 74 6.55 -11.58 -9.24
N LEU A 75 7.68 -11.45 -8.54
CA LEU A 75 8.76 -12.43 -8.58
C LEU A 75 8.35 -13.76 -7.94
N SER A 76 8.90 -14.85 -8.49
CA SER A 76 8.86 -16.14 -7.83
C SER A 76 9.70 -16.10 -6.54
N GLY A 77 9.45 -17.02 -5.60
CA GLY A 77 10.27 -17.10 -4.38
C GLY A 77 11.76 -17.32 -4.66
N LYS A 78 12.08 -18.08 -5.71
CA LYS A 78 13.46 -18.32 -6.18
C LYS A 78 14.10 -17.04 -6.74
N ASP A 79 13.38 -16.32 -7.60
CA ASP A 79 13.91 -15.08 -8.18
C ASP A 79 14.05 -13.99 -7.13
N LEU A 80 13.12 -13.88 -6.17
CA LEU A 80 13.23 -12.95 -5.05
C LEU A 80 14.46 -13.25 -4.18
N ALA A 81 14.73 -14.53 -3.90
CA ALA A 81 15.93 -14.93 -3.17
C ALA A 81 17.21 -14.56 -3.93
N GLN A 82 17.26 -14.81 -5.24
CA GLN A 82 18.38 -14.40 -6.09
C GLN A 82 18.56 -12.87 -6.10
N LEU A 83 17.47 -12.11 -6.21
CA LEU A 83 17.52 -10.65 -6.22
C LEU A 83 18.11 -10.10 -4.90
N LYS A 84 17.74 -10.69 -3.76
CA LYS A 84 18.30 -10.34 -2.44
C LYS A 84 19.80 -10.61 -2.36
N LEU A 85 20.25 -11.76 -2.87
CA LEU A 85 21.68 -12.11 -2.91
C LEU A 85 22.46 -11.12 -3.79
N LEU A 86 21.95 -10.82 -4.99
CA LEU A 86 22.57 -9.83 -5.89
C LEU A 86 22.64 -8.44 -5.27
N TRP A 87 21.63 -8.06 -4.47
CA TRP A 87 21.65 -6.78 -3.78
C TRP A 87 22.75 -6.71 -2.73
N GLN A 88 22.88 -7.75 -1.90
CA GLN A 88 23.90 -7.81 -0.86
C GLN A 88 25.31 -7.79 -1.43
N GLU A 89 25.54 -8.54 -2.52
CA GLU A 89 26.88 -8.68 -3.08
C GLU A 89 27.29 -7.52 -3.98
N TYR A 90 26.33 -6.93 -4.71
CA TYR A 90 26.60 -5.94 -5.75
C TYR A 90 25.84 -4.63 -5.52
N GLY A 91 24.52 -4.69 -5.42
CA GLY A 91 23.66 -3.50 -5.41
C GLY A 91 23.94 -2.52 -4.27
N ALA A 92 24.06 -3.02 -3.04
CA ALA A 92 24.34 -2.22 -1.84
C ALA A 92 25.74 -1.59 -1.86
N LYS A 93 26.67 -2.17 -2.62
CA LYS A 93 28.05 -1.68 -2.82
C LYS A 93 28.17 -0.81 -4.08
N ASN A 94 27.06 -0.58 -4.79
CA ASN A 94 27.02 0.08 -6.09
C ASN A 94 27.97 -0.55 -7.13
N TYR A 95 28.10 -1.88 -7.10
CA TYR A 95 28.88 -2.64 -8.06
C TYR A 95 28.00 -3.17 -9.19
N PRO A 96 28.53 -3.22 -10.41
CA PRO A 96 27.81 -3.80 -11.53
C PRO A 96 27.68 -5.32 -11.39
N ILE A 97 26.57 -5.86 -11.90
CA ILE A 97 26.23 -7.28 -11.86
C ILE A 97 26.57 -7.90 -13.20
N SER A 98 27.40 -8.92 -13.17
CA SER A 98 27.70 -9.65 -14.40
C SER A 98 26.50 -10.40 -14.96
N SER A 99 26.41 -10.44 -16.29
CA SER A 99 25.38 -11.13 -17.05
C SER A 99 25.23 -12.62 -16.71
N TYR A 100 26.31 -13.30 -16.29
CA TYR A 100 26.28 -14.73 -15.94
C TYR A 100 25.56 -15.04 -14.62
N LEU A 101 25.30 -14.03 -13.79
CA LEU A 101 24.59 -14.19 -12.50
C LEU A 101 23.09 -13.94 -12.59
N ILE A 102 22.59 -13.60 -13.77
CA ILE A 102 21.23 -13.08 -13.95
C ILE A 102 20.32 -14.17 -14.50
N THR A 103 19.20 -14.39 -13.82
CA THR A 103 18.18 -15.32 -14.30
C THR A 103 17.27 -14.64 -15.32
N SER A 104 16.70 -15.43 -16.23
CA SER A 104 15.70 -14.93 -17.19
C SER A 104 14.43 -14.42 -16.50
N GLY A 105 14.12 -14.92 -15.29
CA GLY A 105 13.02 -14.43 -14.46
C GLY A 105 13.21 -12.97 -14.05
N LEU A 106 14.42 -12.61 -13.59
CA LEU A 106 14.76 -11.22 -13.22
C LEU A 106 14.71 -10.27 -14.42
N LEU A 107 15.18 -10.72 -15.59
CA LEU A 107 15.11 -9.90 -16.81
C LEU A 107 13.66 -9.67 -17.26
N LYS A 108 12.84 -10.72 -17.30
CA LYS A 108 11.42 -10.63 -17.69
C LYS A 108 10.62 -9.74 -16.74
N ALA A 109 10.97 -9.74 -15.46
CA ALA A 109 10.35 -8.88 -14.46
C ALA A 109 10.81 -7.41 -14.54
N GLY A 110 11.85 -7.09 -15.31
CA GLY A 110 12.37 -5.73 -15.47
C GLY A 110 13.03 -5.18 -14.20
N VAL A 111 13.44 -6.04 -13.26
CA VAL A 111 14.08 -5.63 -12.00
C VAL A 111 15.56 -5.30 -12.14
N LEU A 112 16.16 -5.67 -13.28
CA LEU A 112 17.53 -5.30 -13.64
C LEU A 112 17.51 -4.63 -15.02
N ARG A 113 18.41 -3.68 -15.24
CA ARG A 113 18.64 -3.03 -16.54
C ARG A 113 20.11 -3.09 -16.91
N LYS A 114 20.40 -3.12 -18.21
CA LYS A 114 21.78 -3.05 -18.70
C LYS A 114 22.35 -1.65 -18.49
N ASN A 115 23.56 -1.58 -17.97
CA ASN A 115 24.35 -0.36 -17.95
C ASN A 115 25.21 -0.30 -19.21
N LEU A 116 24.77 0.51 -20.17
CA LEU A 116 25.42 0.64 -21.49
C LEU A 116 26.71 1.47 -21.45
N TYR A 117 27.03 2.07 -20.30
CA TYR A 117 28.25 2.87 -20.11
C TYR A 117 29.45 2.03 -19.65
N LEU A 118 29.25 0.75 -19.34
CA LEU A 118 30.31 -0.19 -18.95
C LEU A 118 30.75 -1.06 -20.13
N THR A 119 32.06 -1.34 -20.18
CA THR A 119 32.67 -2.29 -21.13
C THR A 119 33.46 -3.34 -20.36
N PRO A 120 33.04 -4.61 -20.33
CA PRO A 120 31.85 -5.16 -20.98
C PRO A 120 30.54 -4.62 -20.38
N THR A 121 29.43 -4.72 -21.13
CA THR A 121 28.11 -4.31 -20.62
C THR A 121 27.68 -5.21 -19.47
N GLU A 122 27.41 -4.59 -18.33
CA GLU A 122 26.94 -5.25 -17.12
C GLU A 122 25.55 -4.73 -16.72
N TYR A 123 25.00 -5.22 -15.62
CA TYR A 123 23.65 -4.88 -15.18
C TYR A 123 23.64 -4.15 -13.86
N GLU A 124 22.60 -3.34 -13.66
CA GLU A 124 22.31 -2.65 -12.41
C GLU A 124 20.84 -2.81 -12.05
N PHE A 125 20.50 -2.52 -10.79
CA PHE A 125 19.12 -2.53 -10.33
C PHE A 125 18.31 -1.41 -10.99
N SER A 126 17.17 -1.77 -11.57
CA SER A 126 16.16 -0.77 -11.92
C SER A 126 15.46 -0.28 -10.65
N ASP A 127 14.72 0.82 -10.76
CA ASP A 127 13.94 1.32 -9.62
C ASP A 127 12.92 0.27 -9.15
N LEU A 128 12.27 -0.43 -10.08
CA LEU A 128 11.40 -1.56 -9.78
C LEU A 128 12.13 -2.69 -9.02
N GLY A 129 13.40 -2.95 -9.35
CA GLY A 129 14.21 -3.96 -8.67
C GLY A 129 14.64 -3.58 -7.25
N LYS A 130 14.72 -2.28 -6.94
CA LYS A 130 15.02 -1.79 -5.59
C LYS A 130 13.82 -1.91 -4.63
N ILE A 131 12.59 -1.96 -5.15
CA ILE A 131 11.36 -1.99 -4.33
C ILE A 131 11.27 -3.25 -3.44
N PRO A 132 11.43 -4.50 -3.94
CA PRO A 132 11.38 -5.70 -3.10
C PRO A 132 12.41 -5.72 -1.96
N LEU A 133 13.47 -4.94 -2.11
CA LEU A 133 14.61 -4.86 -1.19
C LEU A 133 14.46 -3.73 -0.18
N GLY A 134 13.43 -2.89 -0.31
CA GLY A 134 13.28 -1.68 0.50
C GLY A 134 14.35 -0.64 0.19
N ALA A 135 14.98 -0.69 -0.98
CA ALA A 135 16.14 0.14 -1.30
C ALA A 135 15.80 1.41 -2.09
N LEU A 136 14.58 1.53 -2.63
CA LEU A 136 14.16 2.70 -3.40
C LEU A 136 13.74 3.85 -2.47
N GLU A 137 14.18 5.06 -2.79
CA GLU A 137 13.78 6.28 -2.07
C GLU A 137 12.28 6.59 -2.33
N PHE A 138 11.64 7.31 -1.40
CA PHE A 138 10.20 7.54 -1.47
C PHE A 138 9.78 8.38 -2.67
N ARG A 139 10.62 9.35 -3.07
CA ARG A 139 10.39 10.13 -4.29
C ARG A 139 10.30 9.22 -5.51
N GLN A 140 11.33 8.40 -5.74
CA GLN A 140 11.40 7.48 -6.87
C GLN A 140 10.31 6.39 -6.79
N PHE A 141 9.95 5.96 -5.58
CA PHE A 141 8.85 5.03 -5.40
C PHE A 141 7.52 5.59 -5.90
N ASN A 142 7.23 6.87 -5.63
CA ASN A 142 6.05 7.54 -6.20
C ASN A 142 6.11 7.58 -7.74
N ASP A 143 7.28 7.93 -8.30
CA ASP A 143 7.49 7.96 -9.77
C ASP A 143 7.21 6.59 -10.43
N VAL A 144 7.46 5.49 -9.71
CA VAL A 144 7.15 4.13 -10.17
C VAL A 144 5.69 3.76 -9.93
N GLN A 145 5.16 4.02 -8.73
CA GLN A 145 3.85 3.51 -8.33
C GLN A 145 2.70 4.26 -8.98
N GLU A 146 2.76 5.60 -9.05
CA GLU A 146 1.64 6.41 -9.54
C GLU A 146 1.20 6.02 -10.96
N PRO A 147 2.10 5.91 -11.97
CA PRO A 147 1.71 5.48 -13.30
C PRO A 147 1.08 4.07 -13.32
N LEU A 148 1.51 3.18 -12.42
CA LEU A 148 0.94 1.84 -12.32
C LEU A 148 -0.49 1.86 -11.76
N LEU A 149 -0.79 2.76 -10.81
CA LEU A 149 -2.14 2.97 -10.29
C LEU A 149 -3.08 3.39 -11.43
N PHE A 150 -2.72 4.43 -12.18
CA PHE A 150 -3.55 4.92 -13.30
C PHE A 150 -3.68 3.91 -14.43
N LYS A 151 -2.59 3.24 -14.81
CA LYS A 151 -2.65 2.19 -15.83
C LYS A 151 -3.61 1.07 -15.43
N LYS A 152 -3.67 0.73 -14.14
CA LYS A 152 -4.58 -0.28 -13.61
C LYS A 152 -6.02 0.23 -13.57
N LEU A 153 -6.26 1.48 -13.17
CA LEU A 153 -7.57 2.13 -13.25
C LEU A 153 -8.13 2.10 -14.66
N LEU A 154 -7.38 2.63 -15.63
CA LEU A 154 -7.78 2.67 -17.04
C LEU A 154 -8.11 1.28 -17.58
N LYS A 155 -7.32 0.26 -17.21
CA LYS A 155 -7.59 -1.13 -17.60
C LYS A 155 -8.93 -1.63 -17.07
N LEU A 156 -9.31 -1.27 -15.85
CA LEU A 156 -10.60 -1.67 -15.26
C LEU A 156 -11.76 -0.92 -15.89
N GLU A 157 -11.60 0.38 -16.15
CA GLU A 157 -12.61 1.21 -16.84
C GLU A 157 -12.89 0.70 -18.26
N LEU A 158 -11.84 0.43 -19.04
CA LEU A 158 -11.99 -0.15 -20.37
C LEU A 158 -12.62 -1.54 -20.32
N ALA A 159 -12.25 -2.35 -19.32
CA ALA A 159 -12.83 -3.67 -19.13
C ALA A 159 -14.33 -3.62 -18.79
N PHE A 160 -14.76 -2.62 -18.02
CA PHE A 160 -16.17 -2.35 -17.70
C PHE A 160 -16.94 -1.87 -18.95
N LYS A 161 -16.47 -0.79 -19.61
CA LYS A 161 -17.08 -0.25 -20.83
C LYS A 161 -17.23 -1.29 -21.93
N HIS A 162 -16.22 -2.15 -22.09
CA HIS A 162 -16.28 -3.24 -23.07
C HIS A 162 -17.35 -4.29 -22.73
N ALA A 163 -17.52 -4.62 -21.45
CA ALA A 163 -18.53 -5.56 -21.00
C ALA A 163 -19.94 -4.98 -21.13
N GLU A 164 -20.11 -3.69 -20.85
CA GLU A 164 -21.36 -2.95 -21.03
C GLU A 164 -21.77 -2.95 -22.50
N TYR A 165 -20.87 -2.54 -23.40
CA TYR A 165 -21.11 -2.56 -24.84
C TYR A 165 -21.53 -3.95 -25.38
N LYS A 166 -20.99 -5.02 -24.80
CA LYS A 166 -21.27 -6.40 -25.21
C LYS A 166 -22.42 -7.07 -24.46
N ASN A 167 -23.06 -6.40 -23.50
CA ASN A 167 -24.01 -7.01 -22.56
C ASN A 167 -23.44 -8.31 -21.94
N ALA A 168 -22.16 -8.27 -21.53
CA ALA A 168 -21.47 -9.45 -21.05
C ALA A 168 -22.07 -9.93 -19.71
N PRO A 169 -22.17 -11.26 -19.50
CA PRO A 169 -22.75 -11.81 -18.27
C PRO A 169 -21.94 -11.51 -17.00
N ASP A 170 -20.70 -11.02 -17.13
CA ASP A 170 -19.84 -10.62 -16.02
C ASP A 170 -19.79 -9.10 -15.79
N LEU A 171 -20.69 -8.32 -16.40
CA LEU A 171 -20.78 -6.86 -16.30
C LEU A 171 -20.82 -6.39 -14.84
N ALA A 172 -21.74 -6.93 -14.03
CA ALA A 172 -21.89 -6.56 -12.63
C ALA A 172 -20.59 -6.77 -11.84
N TYR A 173 -19.88 -7.87 -12.07
CA TYR A 173 -18.62 -8.13 -11.40
C TYR A 173 -17.50 -7.17 -11.81
N ARG A 174 -17.45 -6.76 -13.08
CA ARG A 174 -16.46 -5.79 -13.57
C ARG A 174 -16.74 -4.40 -13.01
N PHE A 175 -18.02 -4.04 -12.87
CA PHE A 175 -18.42 -2.81 -12.21
C PHE A 175 -18.02 -2.81 -10.73
N THR A 176 -18.29 -3.91 -10.01
CA THR A 176 -17.84 -4.07 -8.63
C THR A 176 -16.31 -3.99 -8.52
N ASP A 177 -15.56 -4.61 -9.44
CA ASP A 177 -14.09 -4.52 -9.45
C ASP A 177 -13.60 -3.07 -9.61
N LEU A 178 -14.23 -2.30 -10.49
CA LEU A 178 -13.92 -0.89 -10.69
C LEU A 178 -14.24 -0.06 -9.45
N LYS A 179 -15.42 -0.26 -8.83
CA LYS A 179 -15.81 0.43 -7.58
C LYS A 179 -14.85 0.15 -6.44
N LEU A 180 -14.48 -1.12 -6.24
CA LEU A 180 -13.52 -1.51 -5.20
C LEU A 180 -12.14 -0.92 -5.45
N TYR A 181 -11.71 -0.81 -6.70
CA TYR A 181 -10.44 -0.19 -7.05
C TYR A 181 -10.45 1.32 -6.77
N ARG A 182 -11.51 2.02 -7.21
CA ARG A 182 -11.69 3.46 -6.96
C ARG A 182 -11.75 3.76 -5.47
N ALA A 183 -12.48 2.98 -4.68
CA ALA A 183 -12.53 3.15 -3.22
C ALA A 183 -11.15 2.99 -2.55
N GLN A 184 -10.34 2.03 -3.00
CA GLN A 184 -8.97 1.90 -2.51
C GLN A 184 -8.10 3.11 -2.86
N LEU A 185 -8.21 3.59 -4.11
CA LEU A 185 -7.45 4.76 -4.58
C LEU A 185 -7.90 6.03 -3.84
N GLN A 186 -9.20 6.25 -3.71
CA GLN A 186 -9.79 7.32 -2.92
C GLN A 186 -9.29 7.29 -1.48
N ARG A 187 -9.17 6.11 -0.85
CA ARG A 187 -8.65 6.00 0.52
C ARG A 187 -7.21 6.50 0.64
N ILE A 188 -6.32 6.13 -0.28
CA ILE A 188 -4.91 6.59 -0.21
C ILE A 188 -4.77 8.07 -0.54
N LEU A 189 -5.60 8.59 -1.45
CA LEU A 189 -5.62 10.00 -1.85
C LEU A 189 -6.25 10.88 -0.77
N SER A 190 -7.31 10.44 -0.09
CA SER A 190 -7.94 11.19 1.01
C SER A 190 -7.09 11.20 2.29
N SER A 191 -6.05 10.38 2.35
CA SER A 191 -5.20 10.25 3.54
C SER A 191 -3.95 11.12 3.45
N SER A 192 -3.61 11.76 4.57
CA SER A 192 -2.32 12.39 4.80
C SER A 192 -1.39 11.44 5.52
N LEU A 193 -0.15 11.29 5.03
CA LEU A 193 0.94 10.65 5.75
C LEU A 193 1.42 11.59 6.85
N TYR A 194 1.81 11.05 8.00
CA TYR A 194 2.47 11.81 9.05
C TYR A 194 3.63 11.03 9.64
N PHE A 195 4.66 11.75 10.06
CA PHE A 195 5.82 11.21 10.75
C PHE A 195 6.01 11.94 12.09
N LEU A 196 6.07 11.17 13.18
CA LEU A 196 6.16 11.67 14.54
C LEU A 196 7.49 11.29 15.17
N GLU A 197 8.02 12.21 15.95
CA GLU A 197 9.02 11.97 16.98
C GLU A 197 8.32 11.94 18.34
N ILE A 198 8.69 10.96 19.15
CA ILE A 198 8.03 10.68 20.42
C ILE A 198 9.11 10.54 21.47
N GLU A 199 9.20 11.51 22.36
CA GLU A 199 10.08 11.45 23.51
C GLU A 199 9.35 10.75 24.67
N THR A 200 10.01 9.74 25.23
CA THR A 200 9.49 8.99 26.39
C THR A 200 10.50 9.02 27.53
N ASN A 201 10.08 8.56 28.70
CA ASN A 201 10.99 8.41 29.85
C ASN A 201 12.12 7.40 29.65
N ILE A 202 12.13 6.60 28.57
CA ILE A 202 13.20 5.63 28.27
C ILE A 202 13.93 5.91 26.95
N GLY A 203 13.65 7.05 26.30
CA GLY A 203 14.28 7.46 25.05
C GLY A 203 13.27 7.82 23.96
N THR A 204 13.81 8.04 22.75
CA THR A 204 13.04 8.52 21.59
C THR A 204 12.55 7.37 20.72
N LEU A 205 11.32 7.50 20.25
CA LEU A 205 10.66 6.60 19.31
C LEU A 205 10.14 7.40 18.12
N TYR A 206 9.97 6.72 16.99
CA TYR A 206 9.39 7.32 15.80
C TYR A 206 8.16 6.55 15.35
N LYS A 207 7.20 7.25 14.78
CA LYS A 207 5.97 6.66 14.25
C LYS A 207 5.65 7.20 12.86
N ILE A 208 5.41 6.30 11.93
CA ILE A 208 4.74 6.61 10.66
C ILE A 208 3.27 6.21 10.76
N GLY A 209 2.40 6.94 10.08
CA GLY A 209 1.00 6.54 9.93
C GLY A 209 0.27 7.41 8.91
N VAL A 210 -0.96 7.03 8.63
CA VAL A 210 -1.86 7.79 7.73
C VAL A 210 -3.14 8.16 8.46
N THR A 211 -3.73 9.28 8.04
CA THR A 211 -5.00 9.77 8.61
C THR A 211 -5.80 10.53 7.56
N GLN A 212 -7.11 10.31 7.52
CA GLN A 212 -8.07 11.15 6.81
C GLN A 212 -8.56 12.33 7.67
N ARG A 213 -8.29 12.28 8.98
CA ARG A 213 -8.63 13.32 9.96
C ARG A 213 -7.42 14.25 10.17
N PRO A 214 -7.60 15.46 10.74
CA PRO A 214 -6.49 16.32 11.12
C PRO A 214 -5.45 15.60 12.00
N VAL A 215 -4.16 15.75 11.67
CA VAL A 215 -3.04 15.07 12.35
C VAL A 215 -3.06 15.31 13.86
N VAL A 216 -3.44 16.51 14.30
CA VAL A 216 -3.54 16.87 15.74
C VAL A 216 -4.48 15.93 16.51
N LYS A 217 -5.63 15.54 15.91
CA LYS A 217 -6.53 14.57 16.55
C LYS A 217 -5.89 13.20 16.67
N ARG A 218 -5.09 12.81 15.67
CA ARG A 218 -4.37 11.53 15.67
C ARG A 218 -3.23 11.52 16.69
N VAL A 219 -2.53 12.64 16.89
CA VAL A 219 -1.50 12.79 17.92
C VAL A 219 -2.07 12.54 19.32
N ALA A 220 -3.23 13.12 19.64
CA ALA A 220 -3.89 12.90 20.94
C ALA A 220 -4.33 11.44 21.18
N GLU A 221 -4.66 10.69 20.12
CA GLU A 221 -4.91 9.24 20.23
C GLU A 221 -3.62 8.47 20.51
N VAL A 222 -2.55 8.77 19.77
CA VAL A 222 -1.23 8.14 19.96
C VAL A 222 -0.69 8.38 21.36
N GLU A 223 -0.84 9.61 21.89
CA GLU A 223 -0.43 9.94 23.25
C GLU A 223 -1.17 9.08 24.28
N ARG A 224 -2.50 8.97 24.17
CA ARG A 224 -3.31 8.13 25.07
C ARG A 224 -2.91 6.66 25.01
N ASP A 225 -2.66 6.14 23.82
CA ASP A 225 -2.23 4.74 23.64
C ASP A 225 -0.85 4.49 24.29
N LEU A 226 0.07 5.45 24.21
CA LEU A 226 1.43 5.33 24.74
C LEU A 226 1.53 5.55 26.24
N LEU A 227 0.66 6.36 26.85
CA LEU A 227 0.62 6.55 28.31
C LEU A 227 0.28 5.26 29.07
N ALA A 228 -0.29 4.25 28.40
CA ALA A 228 -0.44 2.91 28.98
C ALA A 228 0.89 2.14 29.11
N HIS A 229 1.95 2.59 28.43
CA HIS A 229 3.25 1.92 28.35
C HIS A 229 4.40 2.75 28.90
N TYR A 230 4.26 4.09 28.91
CA TYR A 230 5.30 5.04 29.31
C TYR A 230 4.77 6.04 30.34
N ARG A 231 5.65 6.51 31.22
CA ARG A 231 5.30 7.50 32.26
C ARG A 231 5.14 8.90 31.70
N THR A 232 5.98 9.25 30.73
CA THR A 232 5.96 10.53 30.04
C THR A 232 5.97 10.28 28.54
N VAL A 233 5.20 11.09 27.82
CA VAL A 233 5.09 11.06 26.37
C VAL A 233 5.02 12.51 25.91
N ALA A 234 5.97 12.93 25.07
CA ALA A 234 5.90 14.19 24.35
C ALA A 234 6.01 13.90 22.86
N ILE A 235 5.09 14.42 22.07
CA ILE A 235 4.99 14.10 20.64
C ILE A 235 5.21 15.36 19.82
N LYS A 236 6.13 15.26 18.85
CA LYS A 236 6.40 16.27 17.84
C LYS A 236 6.07 15.74 16.46
N VAL A 237 5.30 16.51 15.70
CA VAL A 237 5.05 16.21 14.28
C VAL A 237 6.26 16.68 13.49
N LEU A 238 7.04 15.74 12.94
CA LEU A 238 8.20 16.06 12.10
C LEU A 238 7.82 16.40 10.66
N GLY A 239 6.71 15.84 10.18
CA GLY A 239 6.19 16.15 8.85
C GLY A 239 4.80 15.57 8.62
N SER A 240 4.10 16.18 7.67
CA SER A 240 2.85 15.66 7.14
C SER A 240 2.76 15.92 5.64
N TRP A 241 2.32 14.92 4.89
CA TRP A 241 2.23 14.96 3.43
C TRP A 241 0.82 14.57 2.99
N ALA A 242 0.07 15.55 2.50
CA ALA A 242 -1.27 15.34 1.97
C ALA A 242 -1.26 14.40 0.75
N HIS A 243 -2.31 13.58 0.64
CA HIS A 243 -2.50 12.64 -0.48
C HIS A 243 -1.38 11.60 -0.67
N ARG A 244 -0.60 11.32 0.39
CA ARG A 244 0.51 10.35 0.40
C ARG A 244 0.21 9.09 1.21
N GLY A 245 -1.07 8.71 1.31
CA GLY A 245 -1.48 7.48 2.00
C GLY A 245 -0.83 6.20 1.43
N ASN A 246 -0.39 6.23 0.17
CA ASN A 246 0.27 5.13 -0.51
C ASN A 246 1.65 4.75 0.07
N ILE A 247 2.31 5.66 0.80
CA ILE A 247 3.69 5.48 1.26
C ILE A 247 3.81 4.61 2.52
N GLU A 248 2.79 4.59 3.37
CA GLU A 248 2.89 3.99 4.71
C GLU A 248 3.38 2.54 4.70
N LEU A 249 2.78 1.70 3.85
CA LEU A 249 3.14 0.28 3.77
C LEU A 249 4.54 0.10 3.18
N TYR A 250 4.95 0.98 2.25
CA TYR A 250 6.30 0.92 1.70
C TYR A 250 7.34 1.37 2.73
N PHE A 251 7.04 2.39 3.54
CA PHE A 251 7.87 2.77 4.69
C PHE A 251 8.05 1.59 5.64
N LYS A 252 6.94 0.91 5.99
CA LYS A 252 6.97 -0.27 6.86
C LYS A 252 7.85 -1.38 6.29
N HIS A 253 7.77 -1.61 4.98
CA HIS A 253 8.62 -2.58 4.27
C HIS A 253 10.10 -2.18 4.24
N ARG A 254 10.41 -0.92 3.89
CA ARG A 254 11.78 -0.39 3.80
C ARG A 254 12.50 -0.37 5.15
N TYR A 255 11.82 0.07 6.20
CA TYR A 255 12.40 0.23 7.53
C TYR A 255 12.00 -0.88 8.51
N GLN A 256 11.57 -2.05 8.01
CA GLN A 256 11.16 -3.17 8.87
C GLN A 256 12.22 -3.58 9.91
N GLY A 257 13.52 -3.43 9.57
CA GLY A 257 14.63 -3.75 10.48
C GLY A 257 14.74 -2.83 11.70
N PHE A 258 14.13 -1.65 11.65
CA PHE A 258 14.10 -0.67 12.73
C PHE A 258 12.83 -0.75 13.56
N ASN A 259 11.94 -1.70 13.26
CA ASN A 259 10.67 -1.84 13.95
C ASN A 259 10.88 -2.12 15.44
N TYR A 260 10.16 -1.36 16.26
CA TYR A 260 10.19 -1.47 17.72
C TYR A 260 8.77 -1.74 18.23
N PRO A 261 8.39 -3.01 18.45
CA PRO A 261 7.05 -3.35 18.89
C PRO A 261 6.80 -2.92 20.35
N ILE A 262 5.63 -2.32 20.60
CA ILE A 262 5.19 -1.86 21.92
C ILE A 262 3.88 -2.56 22.25
N GLY A 263 3.94 -3.67 22.97
CA GLY A 263 2.76 -4.50 23.27
C GLY A 263 2.09 -5.02 21.98
N SER A 264 0.93 -4.45 21.65
CA SER A 264 0.21 -4.77 20.41
C SER A 264 0.45 -3.79 19.26
N LEU A 265 1.17 -2.69 19.51
CA LEU A 265 1.41 -1.63 18.56
C LEU A 265 2.69 -1.92 17.76
N THR A 266 2.54 -2.03 16.44
CA THR A 266 3.62 -2.47 15.52
C THR A 266 4.16 -1.36 14.63
N GLU A 267 3.73 -0.12 14.84
CA GLU A 267 4.01 1.01 13.93
C GLU A 267 5.05 1.98 14.50
N TYR A 268 5.89 1.50 15.41
CA TYR A 268 6.93 2.30 16.07
C TYR A 268 8.32 1.83 15.66
N TYR A 269 9.27 2.76 15.68
CA TYR A 269 10.62 2.57 15.19
C TYR A 269 11.65 3.17 16.12
N LYS A 270 12.84 2.57 16.15
CA LYS A 270 14.02 3.15 16.78
C LYS A 270 15.09 3.38 15.71
N PHE A 271 15.43 4.64 15.51
CA PHE A 271 16.48 5.08 14.61
C PHE A 271 17.60 5.69 15.46
N ASN A 272 18.85 5.53 15.03
CA ASN A 272 19.93 6.36 15.55
C ASN A 272 19.85 7.78 14.93
N ALA A 273 20.74 8.69 15.33
CA ALA A 273 20.71 10.07 14.84
C ALA A 273 20.87 10.16 13.31
N GLU A 274 21.83 9.40 12.75
CA GLU A 274 22.13 9.38 11.32
C GLU A 274 20.96 8.81 10.50
N ASP A 275 20.41 7.67 10.93
CA ASP A 275 19.25 7.03 10.32
C ASP A 275 18.02 7.95 10.35
N THR A 276 17.79 8.65 11.45
CA THR A 276 16.66 9.60 11.59
C THR A 276 16.78 10.71 10.57
N GLU A 277 17.95 11.31 10.44
CA GLU A 277 18.18 12.35 9.44
C GLU A 277 17.99 11.82 8.01
N MET A 278 18.49 10.61 7.72
CA MET A 278 18.29 9.98 6.41
C MET A 278 16.81 9.75 6.10
N VAL A 279 16.05 9.19 7.05
CA VAL A 279 14.60 8.95 6.92
C VAL A 279 13.87 10.27 6.68
N LEU A 280 14.17 11.30 7.47
CA LEU A 280 13.51 12.59 7.34
C LEU A 280 13.84 13.27 6.00
N ARG A 281 15.11 13.21 5.58
CA ARG A 281 15.54 13.71 4.25
C ARG A 281 14.80 13.01 3.12
N ASP A 282 14.72 11.67 3.15
CA ASP A 282 14.01 10.88 2.12
C ASP A 282 12.51 11.25 2.05
N LEU A 283 11.85 11.37 3.20
CA LEU A 283 10.45 11.82 3.27
C LEU A 283 10.26 13.27 2.77
N GLN A 284 11.16 14.18 3.11
CA GLN A 284 11.10 15.59 2.68
C GLN A 284 11.37 15.77 1.19
N GLN A 285 12.12 14.87 0.56
CA GLN A 285 12.37 14.88 -0.89
C GLN A 285 11.16 14.44 -1.72
N MET A 286 10.12 13.87 -1.09
CA MET A 286 8.87 13.61 -1.78
C MET A 286 8.26 14.93 -2.27
N GLN A 287 7.95 14.97 -3.56
CA GLN A 287 7.23 16.11 -4.12
C GLN A 287 5.83 16.21 -3.51
N SER A 288 5.34 17.44 -3.32
CA SER A 288 3.94 17.66 -2.97
C SER A 288 3.05 17.02 -4.04
N LYS A 289 2.05 16.25 -3.62
CA LYS A 289 1.12 15.59 -4.55
C LYS A 289 0.15 16.63 -5.09
N ILE A 290 0.26 16.92 -6.38
CA ILE A 290 -0.76 17.66 -7.13
C ILE A 290 -1.71 16.63 -7.71
N LEU A 291 -2.99 16.76 -7.40
CA LEU A 291 -4.01 15.84 -7.89
C LEU A 291 -4.33 16.15 -9.35
N SER A 292 -4.41 15.11 -10.18
CA SER A 292 -4.98 15.23 -11.52
C SER A 292 -6.50 15.39 -11.45
N GLN A 293 -7.13 15.77 -12.56
CA GLN A 293 -8.60 15.85 -12.62
C GLN A 293 -9.24 14.49 -12.32
N ASP A 294 -8.71 13.39 -12.86
CA ASP A 294 -9.20 12.04 -12.57
C ASP A 294 -9.14 11.71 -11.06
N GLU A 295 -8.10 12.17 -10.36
CA GLU A 295 -7.97 11.98 -8.91
C GLU A 295 -8.95 12.84 -8.12
N ILE A 296 -9.20 14.08 -8.57
CA ILE A 296 -10.21 14.96 -7.99
C ILE A 296 -11.60 14.33 -8.15
N ASP A 297 -11.94 13.82 -9.35
CA ASP A 297 -13.22 13.17 -9.63
C ASP A 297 -13.42 11.91 -8.76
N ILE A 298 -12.34 11.18 -8.46
CA ILE A 298 -12.36 10.04 -7.54
C ILE A 298 -12.60 10.49 -6.08
N LEU A 299 -12.04 11.63 -5.66
CA LEU A 299 -12.21 12.15 -4.31
C LEU A 299 -13.61 12.71 -4.08
N GLU A 300 -14.13 13.48 -5.04
CA GLU A 300 -15.45 14.10 -4.96
C GLU A 300 -16.59 13.08 -5.08
N ASP A 301 -16.28 11.89 -5.59
CA ASP A 301 -17.24 10.83 -5.95
C ASP A 301 -18.49 11.38 -6.67
N ASN A 302 -18.27 12.32 -7.59
CA ASN A 302 -19.26 12.85 -8.55
C ASN A 302 -19.59 11.84 -9.67
N SER A 303 -19.39 10.56 -9.38
CA SER A 303 -19.58 9.46 -10.31
C SER A 303 -21.09 9.12 -10.33
N SER A 304 -21.88 9.86 -11.10
CA SER A 304 -23.29 9.56 -11.41
C SER A 304 -23.42 8.25 -12.21
N TRP A 305 -23.14 7.11 -11.59
CA TRP A 305 -23.35 5.79 -12.19
C TRP A 305 -24.55 5.19 -11.49
N GLU A 306 -25.71 5.38 -12.11
CA GLU A 306 -26.96 4.74 -11.73
C GLU A 306 -26.72 3.25 -11.48
N GLN A 307 -27.34 2.75 -10.42
CA GLN A 307 -27.19 1.40 -9.94
C GLN A 307 -27.66 0.43 -11.04
N ILE A 308 -26.73 -0.27 -11.70
CA ILE A 308 -27.08 -1.48 -12.44
C ILE A 308 -27.44 -2.52 -11.37
N ALA A 309 -28.74 -2.71 -11.14
CA ALA A 309 -29.26 -3.76 -10.28
C ALA A 309 -28.78 -5.13 -10.77
N VAL A 310 -28.33 -5.97 -9.83
CA VAL A 310 -28.01 -7.39 -10.07
C VAL A 310 -29.31 -8.18 -10.14
#